data_AF-A0A1K1QSU0-F1
#
_entry.id   AF-A0A1K1QSU0-F1
#
_cell.length_a   1.000
_cell.length_b   1.000
_cell.length_c   1.000
_cell.angle_alpha   90.00
_cell.angle_beta   90.00
_cell.angle_gamma   90.00
#
_symmetry.space_group_name_H-M   'P 1'
#
loop_
_entity.id
_entity.type
_entity.pdbx_description
1 polymer ?
#
loop_
_entity_poly.entity_id
_entity_poly.type
_entity_poly.pdbx_seq_one_letter_code
_entity_poly.pdbx_strand_id
1 'polypeptide(L)'
;MKKKRSSLLITMAICSLVCGCKGDALQKGEAEAADRSRRLVNLNAAGFPIVKEPIRLTFFAHKSNSNSGNWNEALVWKEYARMTNIDVDFQLTSIDVLPEKRNLVLASGEHPDAFHTALLPASDLITYGSQGVLIPLNDLIDKYAPKRPCGSCSS
;
A
#
# COMPACT_ATOMS: atom_id res chain seq x y z
N MET A 1 12.51 -38.96 -65.11
CA MET A 1 11.82 -39.51 -63.92
C MET A 1 12.75 -39.44 -62.70
N LYS A 2 12.25 -38.85 -61.61
CA LYS A 2 12.64 -38.94 -60.18
C LYS A 2 12.89 -37.56 -59.55
N LYS A 3 11.84 -37.14 -58.83
CA LYS A 3 11.70 -35.97 -57.96
C LYS A 3 12.69 -36.03 -56.80
N LYS A 4 13.27 -34.89 -56.39
CA LYS A 4 13.41 -34.51 -54.97
C LYS A 4 13.24 -32.99 -54.85
N ARG A 5 12.29 -32.61 -54.00
CA ARG A 5 11.92 -31.25 -53.61
C ARG A 5 12.69 -30.87 -52.34
N SER A 6 12.57 -29.59 -51.96
CA SER A 6 12.80 -29.05 -50.60
C SER A 6 14.24 -28.61 -50.34
N SER A 7 14.57 -27.50 -49.70
CA SER A 7 13.86 -26.30 -49.23
C SER A 7 14.94 -25.54 -48.47
N LEU A 8 15.38 -24.36 -48.93
CA LEU A 8 16.00 -23.33 -48.09
C LEU A 8 16.15 -22.04 -48.90
N LEU A 9 15.13 -21.18 -48.84
CA LEU A 9 15.14 -19.84 -49.39
C LEU A 9 14.88 -18.84 -48.25
N ILE A 10 15.78 -17.87 -48.16
CA ILE A 10 15.53 -16.47 -47.78
C ILE A 10 15.52 -16.18 -46.27
N THR A 11 16.74 -16.08 -45.75
CA THR A 11 17.17 -14.99 -44.86
C THR A 11 16.90 -13.64 -45.56
N MET A 12 16.50 -12.60 -44.80
CA MET A 12 16.39 -11.17 -45.17
C MET A 12 14.96 -10.63 -45.33
N ALA A 13 14.29 -10.39 -44.19
CA ALA A 13 13.24 -9.37 -44.05
C ALA A 13 13.11 -8.96 -42.58
N ILE A 14 14.15 -8.29 -42.06
CA ILE A 14 14.11 -7.48 -40.84
C ILE A 14 13.85 -6.02 -41.28
N CYS A 15 13.15 -5.27 -40.44
CA CYS A 15 12.81 -3.83 -40.50
C CYS A 15 11.53 -3.43 -41.23
N SER A 16 10.42 -3.50 -40.49
CA SER A 16 9.34 -2.49 -40.34
C SER A 16 8.10 -3.25 -39.84
N LEU A 17 7.37 -2.92 -38.78
CA LEU A 17 7.14 -1.66 -38.07
C LEU A 17 7.04 -1.96 -36.56
N VAL A 18 7.93 -1.39 -35.76
CA VAL A 18 7.69 -1.22 -34.32
C VAL A 18 6.96 0.11 -34.16
N CYS A 19 5.63 0.08 -34.19
CA CYS A 19 4.83 1.19 -33.68
C CYS A 19 4.84 1.08 -32.14
N GLY A 20 5.69 1.91 -31.53
CA GLY A 20 5.93 1.91 -30.09
C GLY A 20 4.69 2.36 -29.31
N CYS A 21 4.10 1.45 -28.55
CA CYS A 21 3.35 1.82 -27.34
C CYS A 21 4.37 2.21 -26.27
N LYS A 22 4.87 3.44 -26.37
CA LYS A 22 5.68 4.12 -25.34
C LYS A 22 4.96 5.40 -24.92
N GLY A 23 3.65 5.28 -24.71
CA GLY A 23 2.76 6.36 -24.26
C GLY A 23 2.32 6.22 -22.80
N ASP A 24 2.27 5.01 -22.25
CA ASP A 24 1.75 4.76 -20.90
C ASP A 24 2.75 5.08 -19.77
N ALA A 25 4.05 4.85 -19.99
CA ALA A 25 5.05 5.00 -18.93
C ALA A 25 5.38 6.46 -18.59
N LEU A 26 5.31 7.38 -19.56
CA LEU A 26 5.55 8.81 -19.34
C LEU A 26 4.35 9.48 -18.65
N GLN A 27 3.13 9.09 -19.04
CA GLN A 27 1.90 9.65 -18.49
C GLN A 27 1.64 9.20 -17.04
N LYS A 28 2.04 7.96 -16.69
CA LYS A 28 1.92 7.41 -15.34
C LYS A 28 2.87 8.07 -14.33
N GLY A 29 4.08 8.46 -14.77
CA GLY A 29 5.08 9.11 -13.92
C GLY A 29 4.73 10.56 -13.56
N GLU A 30 4.20 11.34 -14.50
CA GLU A 30 3.75 12.72 -14.23
C GLU A 30 2.48 12.77 -13.38
N ALA A 31 1.54 11.84 -13.58
CA ALA A 31 0.34 11.73 -12.75
C ALA A 31 0.67 11.35 -11.30
N GLU A 32 1.61 10.42 -11.07
CA GLU A 32 2.02 10.01 -9.72
C GLU A 32 2.81 11.11 -9.00
N ALA A 33 3.64 11.87 -9.71
CA ALA A 33 4.38 13.00 -9.15
C ALA A 33 3.46 14.18 -8.77
N ALA A 34 2.45 14.47 -9.60
CA ALA A 34 1.43 15.47 -9.31
C ALA A 34 0.54 15.06 -8.13
N ASP A 35 0.13 13.79 -8.07
CA ASP A 35 -0.64 13.23 -6.96
C ASP A 35 0.15 13.25 -5.65
N ARG A 36 1.43 12.85 -5.66
CA ARG A 36 2.32 12.93 -4.50
C ARG A 36 2.45 14.36 -4.00
N SER A 37 2.65 15.32 -4.91
CA SER A 37 2.76 16.74 -4.55
C SER A 37 1.47 17.26 -3.92
N ARG A 38 0.29 16.87 -4.46
CA ARG A 38 -1.01 17.23 -3.90
C ARG A 38 -1.22 16.62 -2.51
N ARG A 39 -0.83 15.35 -2.30
CA ARG A 39 -0.88 14.70 -0.98
C ARG A 39 0.03 15.39 0.04
N LEU A 40 1.25 15.78 -0.35
CA LEU A 40 2.16 16.52 0.53
C LEU A 40 1.64 17.91 0.92
N VAL A 41 0.92 18.60 0.04
CA VAL A 41 0.28 19.90 0.34
C VAL A 41 -0.82 19.75 1.41
N ASN A 42 -1.49 18.61 1.41
CA ASN A 42 -2.55 18.30 2.38
C ASN A 42 -2.02 17.88 3.76
N LEU A 43 -0.74 17.49 3.86
CA LEU A 43 -0.15 17.06 5.13
C LEU A 43 0.34 18.23 5.98
N ASN A 44 0.08 18.15 7.27
CA ASN A 44 0.68 19.00 8.29
C ASN A 44 1.77 18.21 9.01
N ALA A 45 3.02 18.66 8.92
CA ALA A 45 4.17 17.89 9.41
C ALA A 45 4.24 17.81 10.95
N ALA A 46 3.54 18.69 11.67
CA ALA A 46 3.49 18.69 13.12
C ALA A 46 2.15 19.25 13.64
N GLY A 47 1.67 18.70 14.75
CA GLY A 47 0.42 19.11 15.39
C GLY A 47 -0.83 18.48 14.75
N PHE A 48 -1.98 18.77 15.36
CA PHE A 48 -3.28 18.38 14.82
C PHE A 48 -3.98 19.60 14.19
N PRO A 49 -4.77 19.42 13.12
CA PRO A 49 -5.00 18.17 12.39
C PRO A 49 -3.83 17.77 11.48
N ILE A 50 -3.69 16.46 11.26
CA ILE A 50 -2.60 15.85 10.46
C ILE A 50 -2.80 16.14 8.97
N VAL A 51 -4.06 16.18 8.52
CA VAL A 51 -4.41 16.60 7.15
C VAL A 51 -5.37 17.80 7.14
N LYS A 52 -5.22 18.68 6.16
CA LYS A 52 -6.06 19.88 6.01
C LYS A 52 -7.46 19.52 5.51
N GLU A 53 -7.53 18.65 4.51
CA GLU A 53 -8.72 18.10 3.90
C GLU A 53 -8.90 16.63 4.34
N PRO A 54 -10.13 16.22 4.67
CA PRO A 54 -10.39 14.88 5.17
C PRO A 54 -10.07 13.82 4.11
N ILE A 55 -9.30 12.82 4.50
CA ILE A 55 -8.98 11.67 3.66
C ILE A 55 -9.53 10.40 4.31
N ARG A 56 -9.81 9.38 3.48
CA ARG A 56 -10.22 8.06 3.94
C ARG A 56 -9.15 7.04 3.61
N LEU A 57 -8.73 6.26 4.60
CA LEU A 57 -7.76 5.17 4.47
C LEU A 57 -8.43 3.84 4.78
N THR A 58 -7.98 2.78 4.12
CA THR A 58 -8.49 1.42 4.31
C THR A 58 -7.46 0.59 5.06
N PHE A 59 -7.81 0.08 6.24
CA PHE A 59 -6.91 -0.70 7.08
C PHE A 59 -7.39 -2.15 7.15
N PHE A 60 -6.50 -3.11 6.90
CA PHE A 60 -6.80 -4.52 7.15
C PHE A 60 -6.41 -4.88 8.58
N ALA A 61 -7.38 -5.43 9.33
CA ALA A 61 -7.20 -5.78 10.72
C ALA A 61 -7.94 -7.04 11.13
N HIS A 62 -7.42 -7.75 12.14
CA HIS A 62 -8.20 -8.80 12.78
C HIS A 62 -8.95 -8.23 13.99
N LYS A 63 -10.11 -8.82 14.28
CA LYS A 63 -10.79 -8.66 15.56
C LYS A 63 -10.60 -9.91 16.42
N SER A 64 -10.49 -9.72 17.73
CA SER A 64 -10.50 -10.81 18.69
C SER A 64 -11.93 -11.37 18.83
N ASN A 65 -12.06 -12.66 19.12
CA ASN A 65 -13.34 -13.30 19.37
C ASN A 65 -14.12 -12.70 20.56
N SER A 66 -13.42 -12.05 21.50
CA SER A 66 -13.98 -11.38 22.66
C SER A 66 -14.49 -9.96 22.39
N ASN A 67 -14.11 -9.36 21.25
CA ASN A 67 -14.51 -8.02 20.84
C ASN A 67 -15.28 -8.09 19.52
N SER A 68 -16.61 -8.23 19.62
CA SER A 68 -17.52 -8.31 18.49
C SER A 68 -17.91 -6.95 17.90
N GLY A 69 -17.54 -5.84 18.56
CA GLY A 69 -17.88 -4.49 18.15
C GLY A 69 -17.26 -4.08 16.80
N ASN A 70 -18.01 -3.30 16.02
CA ASN A 70 -17.51 -2.68 14.80
C ASN A 70 -16.54 -1.56 15.15
N TRP A 71 -15.28 -1.66 14.72
CA TRP A 71 -14.27 -0.63 14.99
C TRP A 71 -14.61 0.67 14.27
N ASN A 72 -15.24 0.60 13.09
CA ASN A 72 -15.67 1.81 12.36
C ASN A 72 -16.71 2.64 13.15
N GLU A 73 -17.37 2.04 14.15
CA GLU A 73 -18.35 2.73 14.98
C GLU A 73 -17.82 3.13 16.36
N ALA A 74 -16.62 2.68 16.73
CA ALA A 74 -16.08 2.90 18.05
C ALA A 74 -15.77 4.39 18.27
N LEU A 75 -16.10 4.89 19.47
CA LEU A 75 -15.92 6.31 19.83
C LEU A 75 -14.47 6.78 19.69
N VAL A 76 -13.51 5.90 19.98
CA VAL A 76 -12.08 6.20 19.85
C VAL A 76 -11.73 6.57 18.41
N TRP A 77 -12.17 5.78 17.43
CA TRP A 77 -11.86 6.02 16.03
C TRP A 77 -12.60 7.24 15.46
N LYS A 78 -13.84 7.49 15.90
CA LYS A 78 -14.58 8.71 15.56
C LYS A 78 -13.89 9.98 16.07
N GLU A 79 -13.37 9.94 17.30
CA GLU A 79 -12.67 11.09 17.87
C GLU A 79 -11.32 11.31 17.20
N TYR A 80 -10.58 10.24 16.88
CA TYR A 80 -9.36 10.36 16.08
C TYR A 80 -9.63 10.90 14.68
N ALA A 81 -10.71 10.48 14.03
CA ALA A 81 -11.09 11.04 12.73
C ALA A 81 -11.36 12.56 12.85
N ARG A 82 -12.04 13.01 13.90
CA ARG A 82 -12.30 14.43 14.16
C ARG A 82 -11.02 15.23 14.44
N MET A 83 -10.07 14.65 15.17
CA MET A 83 -8.81 15.33 15.53
C MET A 83 -7.80 15.36 14.39
N THR A 84 -7.75 14.28 13.59
CA THR A 84 -6.71 14.08 12.58
C THR A 84 -7.16 14.44 11.18
N ASN A 85 -8.48 14.53 10.94
CA ASN A 85 -9.15 14.55 9.63
C ASN A 85 -8.87 13.28 8.80
N ILE A 86 -8.55 12.16 9.44
CA ILE A 86 -8.33 10.88 8.76
C ILE A 86 -9.43 9.91 9.19
N ASP A 87 -10.30 9.56 8.26
CA ASP A 87 -11.28 8.49 8.45
C ASP A 87 -10.65 7.15 8.08
N VAL A 88 -10.79 6.15 8.94
CA VAL A 88 -10.19 4.83 8.74
C VAL A 88 -11.29 3.79 8.61
N ASP A 89 -11.36 3.15 7.45
CA ASP A 89 -12.23 2.00 7.22
C ASP A 89 -11.48 0.70 7.56
N PHE A 90 -11.84 0.10 8.69
CA PHE A 90 -11.27 -1.16 9.14
C PHE A 90 -11.97 -2.34 8.49
N GLN A 91 -11.25 -3.04 7.60
CA GLN A 91 -11.64 -4.34 7.07
C GLN A 91 -11.36 -5.43 8.11
N LEU A 92 -12.32 -5.62 9.01
CA LEU A 92 -12.21 -6.55 10.13
C LEU A 92 -12.41 -8.01 9.72
N THR A 93 -11.43 -8.84 10.04
CA THR A 93 -11.45 -10.29 9.83
C THR A 93 -11.39 -11.03 11.18
N SER A 94 -12.03 -12.20 11.32
CA SER A 94 -11.85 -13.01 12.54
C SER A 94 -10.44 -13.56 12.61
N ILE A 95 -9.86 -13.67 13.80
CA ILE A 95 -8.54 -14.25 14.00
C ILE A 95 -8.40 -15.67 13.41
N ASP A 96 -9.48 -16.45 13.42
CA ASP A 96 -9.48 -17.84 12.93
C ASP A 96 -9.28 -17.96 11.42
N VAL A 97 -9.68 -16.94 10.65
CA VAL A 97 -9.57 -16.90 9.18
C VAL A 97 -8.55 -15.86 8.70
N LEU A 98 -7.83 -15.26 9.66
CA LEU A 98 -6.82 -14.25 9.39
C LEU A 98 -5.70 -14.75 8.49
N PRO A 99 -5.11 -15.95 8.71
CA PRO A 99 -4.00 -16.43 7.87
C PRO A 99 -4.36 -16.52 6.39
N GLU A 100 -5.55 -17.06 6.08
CA GLU A 100 -6.03 -17.22 4.71
C GLU A 100 -6.31 -15.87 4.07
N LYS A 101 -7.05 -15.00 4.77
CA LYS A 101 -7.41 -13.67 4.25
C LYS A 101 -6.18 -12.78 4.04
N ARG A 102 -5.22 -12.81 4.97
CA ARG A 102 -3.97 -12.08 4.86
C ARG A 102 -3.20 -12.50 3.61
N ASN A 103 -3.05 -13.81 3.39
CA ASN A 103 -2.33 -14.32 2.23
C ASN A 103 -3.03 -13.92 0.92
N LEU A 104 -4.37 -13.91 0.89
CA LEU A 104 -5.13 -13.43 -0.26
C LEU A 104 -4.93 -11.95 -0.53
N VAL A 105 -4.99 -11.10 0.51
CA VAL A 105 -4.80 -9.65 0.38
C VAL A 105 -3.37 -9.31 -0.05
N LEU A 106 -2.37 -10.01 0.47
CA LEU A 106 -0.98 -9.80 0.06
C LEU A 106 -0.73 -10.25 -1.38
N ALA A 107 -1.40 -11.31 -1.84
CA ALA A 107 -1.27 -11.85 -3.19
C ALA A 107 -2.17 -11.17 -4.24
N SER A 108 -3.23 -10.46 -3.83
CA SER A 108 -4.21 -9.88 -4.77
C SER A 108 -3.68 -8.71 -5.59
N GLY A 109 -2.61 -8.05 -5.14
CA GLY A 109 -2.08 -6.83 -5.77
C GLY A 109 -2.88 -5.57 -5.47
N GLU A 110 -4.14 -5.71 -5.05
CA GLU A 110 -4.97 -4.66 -4.46
C GLU A 110 -4.81 -4.69 -2.94
N HIS A 111 -3.85 -3.91 -2.43
CA HIS A 111 -3.52 -3.87 -1.00
C HIS A 111 -4.30 -2.76 -0.28
N PRO A 112 -4.65 -2.96 1.00
CA PRO A 112 -5.10 -1.87 1.86
C PRO A 112 -3.98 -0.84 2.04
N ASP A 113 -4.34 0.38 2.47
CA ASP A 113 -3.37 1.44 2.77
C ASP A 113 -2.46 1.06 3.94
N ALA A 114 -2.96 0.29 4.91
CA ALA A 114 -2.15 -0.24 6.00
C ALA A 114 -2.67 -1.57 6.54
N PHE A 115 -1.74 -2.33 7.11
CA PHE A 115 -2.04 -3.52 7.92
C PHE A 115 -1.96 -3.15 9.39
N HIS A 116 -3.08 -3.23 10.11
CA HIS A 116 -3.15 -2.96 11.54
C HIS A 116 -3.55 -4.24 12.27
N THR A 117 -2.76 -4.69 13.26
CA THR A 117 -3.05 -5.98 13.93
C THR A 117 -3.30 -7.11 12.93
N ALA A 118 -2.45 -7.27 11.90
CA ALA A 118 -2.64 -8.30 10.86
C ALA A 118 -1.80 -9.57 11.10
N LEU A 119 -1.01 -9.61 12.18
CA LEU A 119 -0.04 -10.68 12.52
C LEU A 119 0.76 -11.15 11.30
N LEU A 120 1.46 -10.21 10.67
CA LEU A 120 2.38 -10.54 9.59
C LEU A 120 3.59 -11.31 10.16
N PRO A 121 3.87 -12.54 9.69
CA PRO A 121 5.05 -13.28 10.11
C PRO A 121 6.30 -12.62 9.51
N ALA A 122 7.44 -12.83 10.16
CA ALA A 122 8.71 -12.23 9.74
C ALA A 122 9.10 -12.57 8.29
N SER A 123 8.77 -13.77 7.82
CA SER A 123 8.96 -14.20 6.43
C SER A 123 8.23 -13.31 5.44
N ASP A 124 6.99 -12.94 5.75
CA ASP A 124 6.14 -12.12 4.89
C ASP A 124 6.64 -10.68 4.90
N LEU A 125 7.07 -10.16 6.05
CA LEU A 125 7.67 -8.82 6.15
C LEU A 125 8.92 -8.69 5.27
N ILE A 126 9.81 -9.68 5.27
CA ILE A 126 11.02 -9.68 4.44
C ILE A 126 10.65 -9.79 2.95
N THR A 127 9.74 -10.71 2.62
CA THR A 127 9.34 -10.97 1.23
C THR A 127 8.62 -9.77 0.62
N TYR A 128 7.56 -9.30 1.27
CA TYR A 128 6.76 -8.18 0.77
C TYR A 128 7.41 -6.81 1.00
N GLY A 129 8.29 -6.68 1.99
CA GLY A 129 9.14 -5.50 2.16
C GLY A 129 10.16 -5.35 1.04
N SER A 130 10.84 -6.44 0.64
CA SER A 130 11.79 -6.41 -0.49
C SER A 130 11.11 -6.22 -1.85
N GLN A 131 9.85 -6.63 -1.99
CA GLN A 131 9.03 -6.38 -3.18
C GLN A 131 8.45 -4.96 -3.24
N GLY A 132 8.62 -4.14 -2.20
CA GLY A 132 8.10 -2.78 -2.13
C GLY A 132 6.59 -2.69 -1.85
N VAL A 133 5.94 -3.81 -1.49
CA VAL A 133 4.53 -3.83 -1.04
C VAL A 133 4.41 -3.20 0.36
N LEU A 134 5.41 -3.42 1.22
CA LEU A 134 5.51 -2.77 2.52
C LEU A 134 6.57 -1.67 2.47
N ILE A 135 6.16 -0.44 2.79
CA ILE A 135 7.06 0.72 2.78
C ILE A 135 7.90 0.74 4.07
N PRO A 136 9.24 0.88 3.99
CA PRO A 136 10.07 1.01 5.18
C PRO A 136 9.72 2.29 5.94
N LEU A 137 9.48 2.16 7.25
CA LEU A 137 9.05 3.28 8.08
C LEU A 137 10.19 4.01 8.80
N ASN A 138 11.44 3.50 8.76
CA ASN A 138 12.56 4.04 9.55
C ASN A 138 12.76 5.55 9.31
N ASP A 139 12.90 5.97 8.05
CA ASP A 139 13.11 7.38 7.70
C ASP A 139 11.87 8.24 7.97
N LEU A 140 10.67 7.64 7.86
CA LEU A 140 9.39 8.33 8.11
C LEU A 140 9.18 8.57 9.61
N ILE A 141 9.61 7.64 10.46
CA ILE A 141 9.58 7.78 11.91
C ILE A 141 10.49 8.93 12.32
N ASP A 142 11.72 8.97 11.83
CA ASP A 142 12.67 10.04 12.18
C ASP A 142 12.18 11.43 11.73
N LYS A 143 11.46 11.51 10.61
CA LYS A 143 11.00 12.78 10.04
C LYS A 143 9.67 13.28 10.63
N TYR A 144 8.71 12.39 10.89
CA TYR A 144 7.33 12.77 11.23
C TYR A 144 6.83 12.24 12.58
N ALA A 145 7.56 11.32 13.22
CA ALA A 145 7.24 10.84 14.56
C ALA A 145 8.33 11.31 15.55
N PRO A 146 8.37 12.62 15.89
CA PRO A 146 9.34 13.10 16.87
C PRO A 146 9.18 12.29 18.16
N LYS A 147 10.28 11.70 18.63
CA LYS A 147 10.29 10.88 19.85
C LYS A 147 9.55 11.64 20.94
N ARG A 148 8.52 11.02 21.53
CA ARG A 148 7.86 11.62 22.71
C ARG A 148 8.96 12.00 23.69
N PRO A 149 9.01 13.24 24.22
CA PRO A 149 9.88 13.53 25.34
C PRO A 149 9.43 12.60 26.48
N CYS A 150 10.20 11.54 26.72
CA CYS A 150 10.11 10.72 27.90
C CYS A 150 10.57 11.58 29.08
N GLY A 151 9.72 12.51 29.52
CA GLY A 151 10.03 13.53 30.51
C GLY A 151 9.24 13.42 31.82
N SER A 152 8.45 12.36 32.03
CA SER A 152 7.64 12.23 33.24
C SER A 152 7.61 10.85 33.91
N CYS A 153 8.46 9.91 33.49
CA CYS A 153 8.71 8.69 34.26
C CYS A 153 10.05 8.80 34.99
N SER A 154 10.13 9.74 35.92
CA SER A 154 11.15 9.79 36.98
C SER A 154 10.55 10.57 38.15
N SER A 155 9.70 9.88 38.91
CA SER A 155 9.37 10.14 40.32
C SER A 155 8.69 8.89 40.86
#